data_AF-A0A674CQV8-F1
#
_entry.id   AF-A0A674CQV8-F1
#
_cell.length_a   1.000
_cell.length_b   1.000
_cell.length_c   1.000
_cell.angle_alpha   90.00
_cell.angle_beta   90.00
_cell.angle_gamma   90.00
#
_symmetry.space_group_name_H-M   'P 1'
#
loop_
_entity.id
_entity.type
_entity.pdbx_description
1 polymer ?
#
loop_
_entity_poly.entity_id
_entity_poly.type
_entity_poly.pdbx_seq_one_letter_code
_entity_poly.pdbx_strand_id
1 'polypeptide(L)'
;MPFSAEAIKPPLHDQITELQRKIQLLEGDRSAYYEMSQSSIKKNRNSILQLRQENKRLHKKLANALAGDEQVIKEAFQSRGMEKAAFRNMSGKAALKVLDQKVCDKMKKLNALKHTTQTYRRRLEDLQTLYQSMKLENRGPERDTERRNEEAKNLRVLENRLEKAQLKCQEAEHIMRGYLKLKAHLQEESLTFQSQLDKLEAEILRQRQELKDLQVMNSDALLSKDTAKAELQRQEEQMYRERKDRECILTRYKKEAEDRKAQAERVERRAQRTAMQPDELSSDAQRSATGLGEEERAISTFEEAFRRIKEATGVTDTREVVERFISQGDTQQHLEDLKKENQRTLLQLKEDRDRLQEHFQDIKYSGETKLSSGQQMLEDCKRHLQAEQGRRDAAKERLDWLTRTLNTVRAGVEHLSDKLQHIKLGEGPEPQLPPGSEEYVVELLSQSEQKLLLLQEELQGKDLAAVMKEMEEEEFHASIEGKLPHCNTRIKLPEAQRQDPYDEEEESGDDEGDIITRAILKHQSQLIIDSKTKRKTRTKKKKGKL
;
A
#
# COMPACT_ATOMS: atom_id res chain seq x y z
N MET A 1 -131.60 51.64 77.59
CA MET A 1 -132.34 52.12 78.77
C MET A 1 -133.83 52.09 78.45
N PRO A 2 -134.67 51.38 79.22
CA PRO A 2 -136.11 51.36 79.03
C PRO A 2 -136.74 52.61 79.64
N PHE A 3 -137.98 52.95 79.28
CA PHE A 3 -139.11 53.24 80.18
C PHE A 3 -140.31 53.70 79.35
N SER A 4 -141.47 53.09 79.60
CA SER A 4 -142.78 53.42 79.04
C SER A 4 -143.49 54.45 79.93
N ALA A 5 -144.31 55.33 79.33
CA ALA A 5 -145.42 55.99 80.01
C ALA A 5 -146.47 56.50 78.99
N GLU A 6 -147.69 55.95 79.07
CA GLU A 6 -148.98 56.45 78.52
C GLU A 6 -149.53 57.60 79.39
N ALA A 7 -150.49 58.48 79.07
CA ALA A 7 -151.39 58.86 77.95
C ALA A 7 -151.96 60.29 78.27
N ILE A 8 -152.59 61.12 77.39
CA ILE A 8 -154.04 61.20 76.98
C ILE A 8 -154.22 62.41 75.96
N LYS A 9 -155.22 62.41 75.02
CA LYS A 9 -155.46 63.42 73.90
C LYS A 9 -156.96 63.89 73.66
N PRO A 10 -157.25 65.04 72.93
CA PRO A 10 -158.60 65.58 72.53
C PRO A 10 -158.86 65.77 70.97
N PRO A 11 -159.80 66.63 70.42
CA PRO A 11 -161.05 66.32 69.65
C PRO A 11 -161.01 66.26 68.08
N LEU A 12 -162.13 65.84 67.45
CA LEU A 12 -162.23 65.00 66.23
C LEU A 12 -162.40 65.64 64.81
N HIS A 13 -162.99 66.82 64.61
CA HIS A 13 -163.43 67.23 63.25
C HIS A 13 -162.31 67.70 62.31
N ASP A 14 -161.37 68.50 62.82
CA ASP A 14 -160.18 68.93 62.05
C ASP A 14 -159.28 67.73 61.72
N GLN A 15 -159.32 66.68 62.53
CA GLN A 15 -158.64 65.42 62.21
C GLN A 15 -159.23 64.79 60.94
N ILE A 16 -160.52 64.98 60.62
CA ILE A 16 -161.18 64.32 59.49
C ILE A 16 -160.81 64.97 58.13
N THR A 17 -160.83 66.30 58.01
CA THR A 17 -160.51 66.97 56.74
C THR A 17 -159.03 66.93 56.40
N GLU A 18 -158.16 67.00 57.42
CA GLU A 18 -156.73 66.76 57.26
C GLU A 18 -156.46 65.32 56.81
N LEU A 19 -157.15 64.34 57.40
CA LEU A 19 -157.08 62.93 56.97
C LEU A 19 -157.55 62.74 55.52
N GLN A 20 -158.61 63.42 55.07
CA GLN A 20 -159.10 63.29 53.69
C GLN A 20 -158.13 63.84 52.63
N ARG A 21 -157.52 65.02 52.83
CA ARG A 21 -156.48 65.52 51.90
C ARG A 21 -155.24 64.63 51.93
N LYS A 22 -154.87 64.12 53.10
CA LYS A 22 -153.76 63.19 53.26
C LYS A 22 -154.02 61.89 52.52
N ILE A 23 -155.27 61.40 52.52
CA ILE A 23 -155.68 60.23 51.74
C ILE A 23 -155.54 60.49 50.23
N GLN A 24 -156.04 61.61 49.69
CA GLN A 24 -155.92 61.89 48.25
C GLN A 24 -154.47 62.05 47.78
N LEU A 25 -153.61 62.70 48.58
CA LEU A 25 -152.18 62.79 48.28
C LEU A 25 -151.50 61.41 48.34
N LEU A 26 -151.84 60.59 49.36
CA LEU A 26 -151.35 59.22 49.46
C LEU A 26 -151.85 58.34 48.30
N GLU A 27 -153.07 58.56 47.80
CA GLU A 27 -153.61 57.85 46.64
C GLU A 27 -152.94 58.28 45.34
N GLY A 28 -152.67 59.58 45.16
CA GLY A 28 -151.91 60.13 44.03
C GLY A 28 -150.46 59.62 44.02
N ASP A 29 -149.78 59.67 45.16
CA ASP A 29 -148.44 59.11 45.32
C ASP A 29 -148.46 57.60 45.08
N ARG A 30 -149.44 56.86 45.62
CA ARG A 30 -149.57 55.42 45.38
C ARG A 30 -149.76 55.11 43.89
N SER A 31 -150.51 55.93 43.17
CA SER A 31 -150.68 55.78 41.72
C SER A 31 -149.39 56.10 40.96
N ALA A 32 -148.70 57.20 41.28
CA ALA A 32 -147.44 57.59 40.66
C ALA A 32 -146.32 56.57 40.94
N TYR A 33 -146.23 56.05 42.18
CA TYR A 33 -145.30 54.97 42.54
C TYR A 33 -145.63 53.67 41.79
N TYR A 34 -146.91 53.33 41.65
CA TYR A 34 -147.31 52.15 40.88
C TYR A 34 -146.98 52.30 39.40
N GLU A 35 -147.25 53.45 38.78
CA GLU A 35 -146.88 53.72 37.39
C GLU A 35 -145.37 53.78 37.16
N MET A 36 -144.61 54.41 38.08
CA MET A 36 -143.14 54.43 38.04
C MET A 36 -142.57 53.02 38.20
N SER A 37 -143.13 52.20 39.09
CA SER A 37 -142.75 50.80 39.29
C SER A 37 -143.07 49.98 38.04
N GLN A 38 -144.27 50.12 37.47
CA GLN A 38 -144.65 49.43 36.23
C GLN A 38 -143.81 49.87 35.03
N SER A 39 -143.48 51.16 34.92
CA SER A 39 -142.58 51.71 33.90
C SER A 39 -141.15 51.17 34.08
N SER A 40 -140.67 51.09 35.33
CA SER A 40 -139.36 50.51 35.66
C SER A 40 -139.32 49.00 35.39
N ILE A 41 -140.39 48.27 35.70
CA ILE A 41 -140.53 46.84 35.37
C ILE A 41 -140.54 46.66 33.85
N LYS A 42 -141.27 47.49 33.09
CA LYS A 42 -141.25 47.46 31.62
C LYS A 42 -139.86 47.77 31.05
N LYS A 43 -139.16 48.79 31.57
CA LYS A 43 -137.78 49.12 31.18
C LYS A 43 -136.81 47.97 31.49
N ASN A 44 -136.90 47.39 32.69
CA ASN A 44 -136.09 46.24 33.09
C ASN A 44 -136.37 45.02 32.21
N ARG A 45 -137.65 44.76 31.89
CA ARG A 45 -138.05 43.65 30.99
C ARG A 45 -137.49 43.84 29.58
N ASN A 46 -137.50 45.07 29.07
CA ASN A 46 -136.88 45.41 27.78
C ASN A 46 -135.34 45.28 27.82
N SER A 47 -134.69 45.72 28.89
CA SER A 47 -133.24 45.58 29.06
C SER A 47 -132.81 44.11 29.15
N ILE A 48 -133.55 43.28 29.90
CA ILE A 48 -133.32 41.82 29.95
C ILE A 48 -133.47 41.19 28.57
N LEU A 49 -134.47 41.61 27.77
CA LEU A 49 -134.65 41.12 26.41
C LEU A 49 -133.48 41.51 25.51
N GLN A 50 -133.00 42.76 25.59
CA GLN A 50 -131.82 43.23 24.86
C GLN A 50 -130.57 42.42 25.25
N LEU A 51 -130.29 42.26 26.54
CA LEU A 51 -129.15 41.49 27.03
C LEU A 51 -129.23 40.01 26.61
N ARG A 52 -130.42 39.41 26.58
CA ARG A 52 -130.62 38.04 26.07
C ARG A 52 -130.36 37.95 24.56
N GLN A 53 -130.79 38.94 23.79
CA GLN A 53 -130.50 39.01 22.36
C GLN A 53 -129.00 39.22 22.11
N GLU A 54 -128.34 40.07 22.89
CA GLU A 54 -126.90 40.27 22.82
C GLU A 54 -126.11 39.03 23.21
N ASN A 55 -126.50 38.32 24.28
CA ASN A 55 -125.90 37.04 24.64
C ASN A 55 -126.07 36.02 23.52
N LYS A 56 -127.27 35.91 22.95
CA LYS A 56 -127.51 35.03 21.79
C LYS A 56 -126.65 35.43 20.60
N ARG A 57 -126.44 36.73 20.36
CA ARG A 57 -125.56 37.25 19.31
C ARG A 57 -124.08 36.93 19.59
N LEU A 58 -123.62 37.11 20.83
CA LEU A 58 -122.24 36.81 21.24
C LEU A 58 -121.95 35.32 21.18
N HIS A 59 -122.85 34.46 21.63
CA HIS A 59 -122.75 33.02 21.46
C HIS A 59 -122.69 32.61 19.98
N LYS A 60 -123.51 33.22 19.12
CA LYS A 60 -123.42 33.01 17.66
C LYS A 60 -122.08 33.48 17.10
N LYS A 61 -121.57 34.64 17.51
CA LYS A 61 -120.26 35.14 17.07
C LYS A 61 -119.12 34.22 17.51
N LEU A 62 -119.15 33.73 18.75
CA LEU A 62 -118.17 32.78 19.27
C LEU A 62 -118.24 31.45 18.52
N ALA A 63 -119.45 30.92 18.29
CA ALA A 63 -119.64 29.70 17.52
C ALA A 63 -119.12 29.84 16.08
N ASN A 64 -119.37 30.97 15.42
CA ASN A 64 -118.85 31.24 14.07
C ASN A 64 -117.32 31.36 14.05
N ALA A 65 -116.71 31.98 15.07
CA ALA A 65 -115.25 32.08 15.16
C ALA A 65 -114.59 30.70 15.40
N LEU A 66 -115.17 29.88 16.29
CA LEU A 66 -114.69 28.52 16.54
C LEU A 66 -114.89 27.62 15.30
N ALA A 67 -116.01 27.75 14.60
CA ALA A 67 -116.25 27.03 13.35
C ALA A 67 -115.29 27.47 12.23
N GLY A 68 -114.95 28.76 12.16
CA GLY A 68 -113.95 29.29 11.24
C GLY A 68 -112.55 28.73 11.52
N ASP A 69 -112.12 28.73 12.79
CA ASP A 69 -110.85 28.13 13.21
C ASP A 69 -110.82 26.61 12.92
N GLU A 70 -111.93 25.89 13.18
CA GLU A 70 -112.04 24.46 12.87
C GLU A 70 -111.96 24.17 11.37
N GLN A 71 -112.55 25.03 10.53
CA GLN A 71 -112.50 24.89 9.06
C GLN A 71 -111.09 25.12 8.52
N VAL A 72 -110.40 26.17 8.97
CA VAL A 72 -109.01 26.46 8.56
C VAL A 72 -108.07 25.30 8.94
N ILE A 73 -108.24 24.73 10.13
CA ILE A 73 -107.46 23.56 10.57
C ILE A 73 -107.82 22.31 9.76
N LYS A 74 -109.11 22.12 9.42
CA LYS A 74 -109.54 21.02 8.55
C LYS A 74 -108.92 21.10 7.16
N GLU A 75 -108.83 22.29 6.57
CA GLU A 75 -108.26 22.53 5.24
C GLU A 75 -106.73 22.39 5.23
N ALA A 76 -106.03 22.99 6.20
CA ALA A 76 -104.57 22.93 6.27
C ALA A 76 -104.03 21.50 6.53
N PHE A 77 -104.79 20.65 7.23
CA PHE A 77 -104.38 19.29 7.60
C PHE A 77 -105.15 18.17 6.85
N GLN A 78 -105.73 18.45 5.68
CA GLN A 78 -106.48 17.45 4.89
C GLN A 78 -105.67 16.16 4.61
N SER A 79 -104.37 16.29 4.37
CA SER A 79 -103.46 15.16 4.08
C SER A 79 -102.76 14.57 5.32
N ARG A 80 -102.98 15.12 6.52
CA ARG A 80 -102.25 14.75 7.75
C ARG A 80 -103.22 14.42 8.90
N GLY A 81 -103.87 13.25 8.80
CA GLY A 81 -104.95 12.82 9.68
C GLY A 81 -104.62 12.79 11.18
N MET A 82 -103.40 12.38 11.57
CA MET A 82 -103.00 12.35 12.99
C MET A 82 -102.71 13.75 13.56
N GLU A 83 -102.11 14.65 12.76
CA GLU A 83 -101.81 16.02 13.20
C GLU A 83 -103.11 16.84 13.33
N LYS A 84 -104.10 16.56 12.48
CA LYS A 84 -105.45 17.16 12.53
C LYS A 84 -106.15 16.97 13.87
N ALA A 85 -106.02 15.79 14.48
CA ALA A 85 -106.63 15.49 15.78
C ALA A 85 -106.02 16.30 16.92
N ALA A 86 -104.70 16.53 16.88
CA ALA A 86 -103.96 17.26 17.91
C ALA A 86 -104.31 18.77 17.95
N PHE A 87 -104.80 19.34 16.84
CA PHE A 87 -105.10 20.77 16.72
C PHE A 87 -106.61 21.10 16.77
N ARG A 88 -107.50 20.10 16.88
CA ARG A 88 -108.97 20.27 16.76
C ARG A 88 -109.60 21.27 17.75
N ASN A 89 -108.99 21.48 18.91
CA ASN A 89 -109.49 22.37 19.98
C ASN A 89 -108.62 23.62 20.18
N MET A 90 -107.72 23.92 19.24
CA MET A 90 -106.82 25.07 19.32
C MET A 90 -107.26 26.16 18.34
N SER A 91 -107.04 27.43 18.71
CA SER A 91 -107.18 28.52 17.73
C SER A 91 -106.07 28.43 16.68
N GLY A 92 -106.35 28.87 15.45
CA GLY A 92 -105.39 28.82 14.33
C GLY A 92 -104.02 29.45 14.67
N LYS A 93 -104.00 30.53 15.46
CA LYS A 93 -102.74 31.18 15.91
C LYS A 93 -101.93 30.31 16.87
N ALA A 94 -102.58 29.54 17.73
CA ALA A 94 -101.90 28.64 18.65
C ALA A 94 -101.36 27.40 17.92
N ALA A 95 -102.11 26.88 16.94
CA ALA A 95 -101.66 25.80 16.06
C ALA A 95 -100.41 26.22 15.25
N LEU A 96 -100.39 27.44 14.72
CA LEU A 96 -99.22 27.99 14.02
C LEU A 96 -97.97 28.02 14.90
N LYS A 97 -98.05 28.54 16.14
CA LYS A 97 -96.90 28.57 17.06
C LYS A 97 -96.34 27.17 17.36
N VAL A 98 -97.20 26.17 17.55
CA VAL A 98 -96.76 24.79 17.78
C VAL A 98 -96.12 24.21 16.51
N LEU A 99 -96.65 24.52 15.34
CA LEU A 99 -96.06 24.08 14.08
C LEU A 99 -94.71 24.75 13.83
N ASP A 100 -94.57 26.04 14.12
CA ASP A 100 -93.31 26.79 14.05
C ASP A 100 -92.26 26.17 14.98
N GLN A 101 -92.63 25.85 16.23
CA GLN A 101 -91.74 25.15 17.16
C GLN A 101 -91.30 23.79 16.60
N LYS A 102 -92.23 23.00 16.04
CA LYS A 102 -91.91 21.72 15.40
C LYS A 102 -90.99 21.89 14.19
N VAL A 103 -91.15 22.95 13.40
CA VAL A 103 -90.28 23.29 12.28
C VAL A 103 -88.89 23.66 12.80
N CYS A 104 -88.79 24.49 13.84
CA CYS A 104 -87.51 24.80 14.49
C CYS A 104 -86.82 23.55 15.03
N ASP A 105 -87.54 22.65 15.67
CA ASP A 105 -86.97 21.39 16.19
C ASP A 105 -86.51 20.46 15.07
N LYS A 106 -87.29 20.35 13.98
CA LYS A 106 -86.86 19.61 12.78
C LYS A 106 -85.66 20.27 12.11
N MET A 107 -85.59 21.60 12.06
CA MET A 107 -84.45 22.34 11.51
C MET A 107 -83.19 22.11 12.36
N LYS A 108 -83.31 22.13 13.68
CA LYS A 108 -82.20 21.80 14.60
C LYS A 108 -81.71 20.37 14.39
N LYS A 109 -82.62 19.40 14.28
CA LYS A 109 -82.28 18.00 13.96
C LYS A 109 -81.57 17.87 12.60
N LEU A 110 -82.06 18.58 11.58
CA LEU A 110 -81.47 18.59 10.25
C LEU A 110 -80.08 19.24 10.25
N ASN A 111 -79.89 20.33 10.99
CA ASN A 111 -78.58 20.99 11.14
C ASN A 111 -77.59 20.10 11.89
N ALA A 112 -78.03 19.39 12.93
CA ALA A 112 -77.21 18.40 13.62
C ALA A 112 -76.77 17.26 12.69
N LEU A 113 -77.69 16.71 11.89
CA LEU A 113 -77.38 15.68 10.89
C LEU A 113 -76.45 16.19 9.78
N LYS A 114 -76.61 17.43 9.33
CA LYS A 114 -75.70 18.06 8.37
C LYS A 114 -74.29 18.19 8.94
N HIS A 115 -74.18 18.64 10.20
CA HIS A 115 -72.91 18.74 10.88
C HIS A 115 -72.22 17.37 10.99
N THR A 116 -72.92 16.34 11.47
CA THR A 116 -72.34 14.99 11.56
C THR A 116 -71.89 14.47 10.18
N THR A 117 -72.70 14.68 9.14
CA THR A 117 -72.34 14.29 7.76
C THR A 117 -71.09 15.02 7.30
N GLN A 118 -70.96 16.31 7.59
CA GLN A 118 -69.79 17.10 7.21
C GLN A 118 -68.53 16.68 7.98
N THR A 119 -68.66 16.32 9.26
CA THR A 119 -67.56 15.75 10.06
C THR A 119 -67.08 14.44 9.45
N TYR A 120 -68.00 13.53 9.10
CA TYR A 120 -67.63 12.27 8.45
C TYR A 120 -67.00 12.48 7.07
N ARG A 121 -67.48 13.45 6.28
CA ARG A 121 -66.86 13.80 5.00
C ARG A 121 -65.43 14.31 5.16
N ARG A 122 -65.20 15.24 6.09
CA ARG A 122 -63.84 15.72 6.40
C ARG A 122 -62.93 14.57 6.83
N ARG A 123 -63.42 13.69 7.71
CA ARG A 123 -62.65 12.52 8.13
C ARG A 123 -62.33 11.57 6.96
N LEU A 124 -63.24 11.44 6.00
CA LEU A 124 -63.03 10.64 4.80
C LEU A 124 -62.01 11.29 3.86
N GLU A 125 -62.05 12.62 3.70
CA GLU A 125 -61.05 13.39 2.95
C GLU A 125 -59.66 13.27 3.60
N ASP A 126 -59.57 13.35 4.93
CA ASP A 126 -58.33 13.13 5.69
C ASP A 126 -57.79 11.70 5.48
N LEU A 127 -58.65 10.68 5.56
CA LEU A 127 -58.26 9.29 5.31
C LEU A 127 -57.83 9.09 3.85
N GLN A 128 -58.51 9.73 2.90
CA GLN A 128 -58.20 9.62 1.48
C GLN A 128 -56.87 10.30 1.14
N THR A 129 -56.57 11.45 1.76
CA THR A 129 -55.26 12.11 1.62
C THR A 129 -54.15 11.29 2.25
N LEU A 130 -54.36 10.71 3.44
CA LEU A 130 -53.41 9.77 4.06
C LEU A 130 -53.19 8.51 3.20
N TYR A 131 -54.25 7.96 2.61
CA TYR A 131 -54.12 6.82 1.71
C TYR A 131 -53.34 7.18 0.44
N GLN A 132 -53.56 8.38 -0.12
CA GLN A 132 -52.80 8.85 -1.28
C GLN A 132 -51.32 9.09 -0.94
N SER A 133 -50.99 9.64 0.23
CA SER A 133 -49.60 9.80 0.67
C SER A 133 -48.91 8.45 0.87
N MET A 134 -49.56 7.52 1.57
CA MET A 134 -49.07 6.14 1.76
C MET A 134 -48.92 5.40 0.42
N LYS A 135 -49.80 5.62 -0.55
CA LYS A 135 -49.70 5.01 -1.88
C LYS A 135 -48.56 5.60 -2.71
N LEU A 136 -48.23 6.88 -2.53
CA LEU A 136 -47.07 7.52 -3.17
C LEU A 136 -45.76 7.01 -2.56
N GLU A 137 -45.70 6.87 -1.23
CA GLU A 137 -44.57 6.22 -0.54
C GLU A 137 -44.42 4.75 -0.95
N ASN A 138 -45.51 3.99 -1.01
CA ASN A 138 -45.53 2.60 -1.48
C ASN A 138 -45.38 2.43 -3.00
N ARG A 139 -45.36 3.52 -3.80
CA ARG A 139 -44.92 3.51 -5.21
C ARG A 139 -43.41 3.71 -5.37
N GLY A 140 -42.68 3.87 -4.26
CA GLY A 140 -41.23 3.80 -4.19
C GLY A 140 -40.58 2.51 -4.72
N PRO A 141 -41.17 1.30 -4.65
CA PRO A 141 -40.46 0.07 -5.03
C PRO A 141 -40.02 0.03 -6.49
N GLU A 142 -40.78 0.62 -7.42
CA GLU A 142 -40.43 0.62 -8.85
C GLU A 142 -39.33 1.66 -9.16
N ARG A 143 -39.40 2.85 -8.55
CA ARG A 143 -38.35 3.87 -8.73
C ARG A 143 -37.07 3.55 -7.97
N ASP A 144 -37.19 2.90 -6.82
CA ASP A 144 -36.06 2.44 -6.03
C ASP A 144 -35.42 1.19 -6.64
N THR A 145 -36.18 0.31 -7.32
CA THR A 145 -35.57 -0.80 -8.08
C THR A 145 -34.83 -0.30 -9.31
N GLU A 146 -35.37 0.67 -10.06
CA GLU A 146 -34.64 1.31 -11.17
C GLU A 146 -33.39 2.05 -10.68
N ARG A 147 -33.49 2.84 -9.61
CA ARG A 147 -32.32 3.49 -9.00
C ARG A 147 -31.28 2.49 -8.49
N ARG A 148 -31.70 1.45 -7.77
CA ARG A 148 -30.79 0.38 -7.31
C ARG A 148 -30.15 -0.37 -8.48
N ASN A 149 -30.87 -0.57 -9.58
CA ASN A 149 -30.33 -1.18 -10.78
C ASN A 149 -29.28 -0.28 -11.46
N GLU A 150 -29.52 1.04 -11.54
CA GLU A 150 -28.54 2.01 -12.04
C GLU A 150 -27.33 2.13 -11.09
N GLU A 151 -27.55 2.14 -9.78
CA GLU A 151 -26.48 2.10 -8.78
C GLU A 151 -25.65 0.81 -8.89
N ALA A 152 -26.29 -0.34 -9.08
CA ALA A 152 -25.60 -1.62 -9.29
C ALA A 152 -24.80 -1.64 -10.61
N LYS A 153 -25.32 -1.04 -11.69
CA LYS A 153 -24.57 -0.86 -12.94
C LYS A 153 -23.37 0.06 -12.73
N ASN A 154 -23.55 1.18 -12.04
CA ASN A 154 -22.47 2.12 -11.72
C ASN A 154 -21.39 1.44 -10.86
N LEU A 155 -21.80 0.63 -9.88
CA LEU A 155 -20.89 -0.14 -9.03
C LEU A 155 -20.06 -1.11 -9.87
N ARG A 156 -20.69 -1.88 -10.77
CA ARG A 156 -19.97 -2.76 -11.72
C ARG A 156 -19.00 -2.00 -12.64
N VAL A 157 -19.36 -0.80 -13.09
CA VAL A 157 -18.47 0.03 -13.92
C VAL A 157 -17.28 0.53 -13.10
N LEU A 158 -17.50 0.93 -11.85
CA LEU A 158 -16.45 1.35 -10.93
C LEU A 158 -15.50 0.20 -10.57
N GLU A 159 -16.04 -1.00 -10.31
CA GLU A 159 -15.26 -2.22 -10.10
C GLU A 159 -14.38 -2.54 -11.31
N ASN A 160 -14.96 -2.58 -12.51
CA ASN A 160 -14.20 -2.80 -13.75
C ASN A 160 -13.12 -1.73 -13.98
N ARG A 161 -13.39 -0.47 -13.60
CA ARG A 161 -12.41 0.62 -13.71
C ARG A 161 -11.29 0.46 -12.68
N LEU A 162 -11.61 0.01 -11.47
CA LEU A 162 -10.64 -0.29 -10.42
C LEU A 162 -9.74 -1.46 -10.82
N GLU A 163 -10.31 -2.57 -11.31
CA GLU A 163 -9.54 -3.71 -11.80
C GLU A 163 -8.60 -3.31 -12.94
N LYS A 164 -9.09 -2.51 -13.90
CA LYS A 164 -8.23 -1.96 -14.98
C LYS A 164 -7.11 -1.08 -14.44
N ALA A 165 -7.36 -0.29 -13.40
CA ALA A 165 -6.32 0.52 -12.76
C ALA A 165 -5.30 -0.37 -12.04
N GLN A 166 -5.75 -1.40 -11.33
CA GLN A 166 -4.88 -2.38 -10.65
C GLN A 166 -4.00 -3.15 -11.64
N LEU A 167 -4.56 -3.63 -12.75
CA LEU A 167 -3.79 -4.29 -13.81
C LEU A 167 -2.71 -3.35 -14.38
N LYS A 168 -3.06 -2.09 -14.67
CA LYS A 168 -2.08 -1.08 -15.11
C LYS A 168 -0.99 -0.81 -14.07
N CYS A 169 -1.34 -0.77 -12.79
CA CYS A 169 -0.35 -0.62 -11.71
C CYS A 169 0.60 -1.83 -11.66
N GLN A 170 0.08 -3.06 -11.74
CA GLN A 170 0.90 -4.27 -11.76
C GLN A 170 1.81 -4.34 -13.00
N GLU A 171 1.30 -3.94 -14.17
CA GLU A 171 2.10 -3.82 -15.40
C GLU A 171 3.20 -2.77 -15.24
N ALA A 172 2.88 -1.60 -14.69
CA ALA A 172 3.86 -0.55 -14.41
C ALA A 172 4.93 -1.02 -13.40
N GLU A 173 4.55 -1.75 -12.35
CA GLU A 173 5.48 -2.36 -11.41
C GLU A 173 6.36 -3.43 -12.05
N HIS A 174 5.80 -4.23 -12.97
CA HIS A 174 6.59 -5.21 -13.74
C HIS A 174 7.61 -4.51 -14.63
N ILE A 175 7.21 -3.46 -15.36
CA ILE A 175 8.08 -2.63 -16.19
C ILE A 175 9.16 -1.96 -15.33
N MET A 176 8.79 -1.38 -14.18
CA MET A 176 9.73 -0.74 -13.25
C MET A 176 10.74 -1.74 -12.70
N ARG A 177 10.33 -2.95 -12.34
CA ARG A 177 11.25 -4.04 -11.95
C ARG A 177 12.24 -4.37 -13.08
N GLY A 178 11.78 -4.37 -14.33
CA GLY A 178 12.63 -4.51 -15.51
C GLY A 178 13.69 -3.40 -15.60
N TYR A 179 13.28 -2.14 -15.49
CA TYR A 179 14.20 -1.00 -15.50
C TYR A 179 15.17 -1.00 -14.33
N LEU A 180 14.75 -1.41 -13.13
CA LEU A 180 15.63 -1.52 -11.97
C LEU A 180 16.70 -2.60 -12.17
N LYS A 181 16.34 -3.74 -12.77
CA LYS A 181 17.30 -4.78 -13.14
C LYS A 181 18.30 -4.29 -14.18
N LEU A 182 17.80 -3.59 -15.23
CA LEU A 182 18.67 -3.00 -16.25
C LEU A 182 19.63 -1.97 -15.64
N LYS A 183 19.13 -1.11 -14.74
CA LYS A 183 19.95 -0.15 -14.01
C LYS A 183 21.03 -0.85 -13.18
N ALA A 184 20.68 -1.90 -12.43
CA ALA A 184 21.64 -2.66 -11.64
C ALA A 184 22.73 -3.27 -12.52
N HIS A 185 22.36 -3.87 -13.66
CA HIS A 185 23.32 -4.42 -14.62
C HIS A 185 24.26 -3.34 -15.18
N LEU A 186 23.71 -2.20 -15.61
CA LEU A 186 24.51 -1.07 -16.11
C LEU A 186 25.43 -0.50 -15.02
N GLN A 187 24.99 -0.49 -13.77
CA GLN A 187 25.82 -0.08 -12.64
C GLN A 187 26.96 -1.07 -12.41
N GLU A 188 26.69 -2.37 -12.42
CA GLU A 188 27.73 -3.42 -12.34
C GLU A 188 28.74 -3.31 -13.48
N GLU A 189 28.28 -3.15 -14.72
CA GLU A 189 29.16 -2.94 -15.88
C GLU A 189 30.01 -1.67 -15.73
N SER A 190 29.41 -0.57 -15.24
CA SER A 190 30.12 0.69 -15.04
C SER A 190 31.32 0.57 -14.09
N LEU A 191 31.21 -0.30 -13.07
CA LEU A 191 32.30 -0.57 -12.14
C LEU A 191 33.46 -1.32 -12.82
N THR A 192 33.19 -2.09 -13.88
CA THR A 192 34.23 -2.84 -14.60
C THR A 192 35.01 -2.00 -15.61
N PHE A 193 34.43 -0.92 -16.14
CA PHE A 193 35.07 -0.11 -17.17
C PHE A 193 36.37 0.53 -16.70
N GLN A 194 36.45 1.02 -15.45
CA GLN A 194 37.69 1.60 -14.95
C GLN A 194 38.82 0.56 -14.91
N SER A 195 38.57 -0.65 -14.43
CA SER A 195 39.58 -1.71 -14.42
C SER A 195 40.01 -2.12 -15.83
N GLN A 196 39.10 -2.12 -16.80
CA GLN A 196 39.44 -2.38 -18.19
C GLN A 196 40.28 -1.25 -18.79
N LEU A 197 39.95 0.00 -18.50
CA LEU A 197 40.74 1.16 -18.91
C LEU A 197 42.14 1.13 -18.29
N ASP A 198 42.25 0.87 -16.99
CA ASP A 198 43.55 0.77 -16.29
C ASP A 198 44.44 -0.31 -16.93
N LYS A 199 43.86 -1.46 -17.32
CA LYS A 199 44.59 -2.53 -18.03
C LYS A 199 45.07 -2.09 -19.41
N LEU A 200 44.21 -1.41 -20.17
CA LEU A 200 44.57 -0.89 -21.49
C LEU A 200 45.63 0.21 -21.39
N GLU A 201 45.54 1.10 -20.40
CA GLU A 201 46.54 2.13 -20.13
C GLU A 201 47.89 1.52 -19.74
N ALA A 202 47.90 0.52 -18.85
CA ALA A 202 49.12 -0.20 -18.48
C ALA A 202 49.77 -0.88 -19.69
N GLU A 203 48.99 -1.50 -20.57
CA GLU A 203 49.46 -2.13 -21.79
C GLU A 203 50.03 -1.09 -22.78
N ILE A 204 49.39 0.07 -22.94
CA ILE A 204 49.91 1.17 -23.76
C ILE A 204 51.24 1.68 -23.19
N LEU A 205 51.37 1.82 -21.86
CA LEU A 205 52.60 2.26 -21.22
C LEU A 205 53.73 1.25 -21.43
N ARG A 206 53.44 -0.06 -21.29
CA ARG A 206 54.38 -1.15 -21.59
C ARG A 206 54.87 -1.08 -23.03
N GLN A 207 53.95 -1.01 -23.99
CA GLN A 207 54.29 -0.92 -25.41
C GLN A 207 55.07 0.34 -25.76
N ARG A 208 54.77 1.48 -25.12
CA ARG A 208 55.56 2.71 -25.29
C ARG A 208 56.97 2.56 -24.76
N GLN A 209 57.17 1.86 -23.65
CA GLN A 209 58.50 1.59 -23.11
C GLN A 209 59.27 0.65 -24.05
N GLU A 210 58.65 -0.44 -24.50
CA GLU A 210 59.26 -1.36 -25.47
C GLU A 210 59.65 -0.66 -26.77
N LEU A 211 58.83 0.26 -27.26
CA LEU A 211 59.15 1.05 -28.44
C LEU A 211 60.35 1.97 -28.22
N LYS A 212 60.48 2.59 -27.03
CA LYS A 212 61.66 3.39 -26.68
C LYS A 212 62.92 2.52 -26.61
N ASP A 213 62.84 1.36 -25.97
CA ASP A 213 63.97 0.44 -25.85
C ASP A 213 64.42 -0.05 -27.24
N LEU A 214 63.46 -0.32 -28.13
CA LEU A 214 63.73 -0.74 -29.51
C LEU A 214 64.30 0.41 -30.37
N GLN A 215 63.90 1.66 -30.10
CA GLN A 215 64.51 2.84 -30.72
C GLN A 215 65.98 3.00 -30.29
N VAL A 216 66.28 2.85 -28.99
CA VAL A 216 67.66 2.89 -28.48
C VAL A 216 68.50 1.79 -29.12
N MET A 217 67.99 0.55 -29.14
CA MET A 217 68.68 -0.57 -29.79
C MET A 217 68.94 -0.30 -31.28
N ASN A 218 67.99 0.30 -32.00
CA ASN A 218 68.18 0.67 -33.40
C ASN A 218 69.23 1.78 -33.57
N SER A 219 69.22 2.81 -32.71
CA SER A 219 70.25 3.85 -32.69
C SER A 219 71.64 3.26 -32.46
N ASP A 220 71.78 2.33 -31.51
CA ASP A 220 73.03 1.63 -31.23
C ASP A 220 73.48 0.75 -32.41
N ALA A 221 72.55 0.04 -33.05
CA ALA A 221 72.83 -0.76 -34.24
C ALA A 221 73.28 0.11 -35.42
N LEU A 222 72.67 1.28 -35.61
CA LEU A 222 73.08 2.25 -36.62
C LEU A 222 74.48 2.80 -36.34
N LEU A 223 74.77 3.17 -35.10
CA LEU A 223 76.09 3.64 -34.68
C LEU A 223 77.15 2.54 -34.87
N SER A 224 76.84 1.30 -34.50
CA SER A 224 77.72 0.15 -34.70
C SER A 224 78.01 -0.12 -36.19
N LYS A 225 76.98 0.01 -37.05
CA LYS A 225 77.15 -0.09 -38.50
C LYS A 225 78.02 1.04 -39.06
N ASP A 226 77.80 2.27 -38.61
CA ASP A 226 78.54 3.44 -39.10
C ASP A 226 80.01 3.42 -38.63
N THR A 227 80.28 2.99 -37.39
CA THR A 227 81.63 2.75 -36.88
C THR A 227 82.34 1.63 -37.66
N ALA A 228 81.69 0.49 -37.90
CA ALA A 228 82.25 -0.58 -38.72
C ALA A 228 82.54 -0.13 -40.16
N LYS A 229 81.68 0.70 -40.77
CA LYS A 229 81.93 1.29 -42.09
C LYS A 229 83.13 2.24 -42.08
N ALA A 230 83.25 3.10 -41.06
CA ALA A 230 84.38 4.01 -40.94
C ALA A 230 85.70 3.25 -40.73
N GLU A 231 85.70 2.19 -39.92
CA GLU A 231 86.86 1.32 -39.74
C GLU A 231 87.26 0.61 -41.04
N LEU A 232 86.28 0.09 -41.78
CA LEU A 232 86.51 -0.52 -43.09
C LEU A 232 87.14 0.47 -44.07
N GLN A 233 86.58 1.68 -44.18
CA GLN A 233 87.15 2.74 -45.04
C GLN A 233 88.58 3.09 -44.63
N ARG A 234 88.87 3.21 -43.32
CA ARG A 234 90.22 3.48 -42.82
C ARG A 234 91.20 2.37 -43.20
N GLN A 235 90.79 1.11 -43.08
CA GLN A 235 91.61 -0.04 -43.46
C GLN A 235 91.82 -0.09 -44.98
N GLU A 236 90.80 0.17 -45.79
CA GLU A 236 90.91 0.24 -47.25
C GLU A 236 91.87 1.35 -47.68
N GLU A 237 91.79 2.54 -47.09
CA GLU A 237 92.73 3.64 -47.34
C GLU A 237 94.16 3.28 -46.94
N GLN A 238 94.34 2.65 -45.77
CA GLN A 238 95.65 2.19 -45.33
C GLN A 238 96.24 1.19 -46.31
N MET A 239 95.46 0.18 -46.71
CA MET A 239 95.87 -0.82 -47.70
C MET A 239 96.21 -0.19 -49.05
N TYR A 240 95.46 0.83 -49.48
CA TYR A 240 95.75 1.57 -50.70
C TYR A 240 97.07 2.35 -50.59
N ARG A 241 97.31 3.06 -49.47
CA ARG A 241 98.56 3.78 -49.21
C ARG A 241 99.75 2.81 -49.19
N GLU A 242 99.65 1.70 -48.47
CA GLU A 242 100.69 0.68 -48.42
C GLU A 242 100.98 0.07 -49.81
N ARG A 243 99.94 -0.18 -50.62
CA ARG A 243 100.12 -0.65 -52.01
C ARG A 243 100.87 0.38 -52.84
N LYS A 244 100.49 1.66 -52.74
CA LYS A 244 101.15 2.76 -53.46
C LYS A 244 102.60 2.92 -53.03
N ASP A 245 102.88 2.86 -51.73
CA ASP A 245 104.25 2.94 -51.19
C ASP A 245 105.09 1.75 -51.66
N ARG A 246 104.53 0.53 -51.64
CA ARG A 246 105.18 -0.67 -52.20
C ARG A 246 105.46 -0.50 -53.70
N GLU A 247 104.54 0.06 -54.47
CA GLU A 247 104.74 0.35 -55.90
C GLU A 247 105.84 1.41 -56.13
N CYS A 248 105.86 2.48 -55.34
CA CYS A 248 106.94 3.48 -55.36
C CYS A 248 108.31 2.86 -55.02
N ILE A 249 108.37 1.97 -54.02
CA ILE A 249 109.59 1.25 -53.65
C ILE A 249 110.02 0.31 -54.78
N LEU A 250 109.09 -0.47 -55.35
CA LEU A 250 109.35 -1.38 -56.46
C LEU A 250 109.83 -0.64 -57.71
N THR A 251 109.22 0.49 -58.06
CA THR A 251 109.63 1.32 -59.20
C THR A 251 111.02 1.94 -58.96
N ARG A 252 111.32 2.41 -57.74
CA ARG A 252 112.67 2.86 -57.37
C ARG A 252 113.69 1.75 -57.52
N TYR A 253 113.43 0.55 -57.00
CA TYR A 253 114.35 -0.59 -57.14
C TYR A 253 114.50 -1.06 -58.59
N LYS A 254 113.42 -1.06 -59.39
CA LYS A 254 113.49 -1.33 -60.83
C LYS A 254 114.41 -0.35 -61.54
N LYS A 255 114.26 0.95 -61.26
CA LYS A 255 115.12 2.00 -61.82
C LYS A 255 116.57 1.83 -61.41
N GLU A 256 116.85 1.59 -60.13
CA GLU A 256 118.21 1.30 -59.66
C GLU A 256 118.80 0.05 -60.31
N ALA A 257 117.99 -0.99 -60.52
CA ALA A 257 118.42 -2.21 -61.21
C ALA A 257 118.69 -1.96 -62.71
N GLU A 258 117.86 -1.17 -63.38
CA GLU A 258 118.08 -0.71 -64.75
C GLU A 258 119.33 0.17 -64.87
N ASP A 259 119.55 1.10 -63.94
CA ASP A 259 120.74 1.95 -63.88
C ASP A 259 122.00 1.12 -63.64
N ARG A 260 121.97 0.13 -62.72
CA ARG A 260 123.07 -0.83 -62.52
C ARG A 260 123.28 -1.69 -63.77
N LYS A 261 122.23 -2.13 -64.45
CA LYS A 261 122.33 -2.89 -65.71
C LYS A 261 122.95 -2.04 -66.81
N ALA A 262 122.54 -0.78 -66.95
CA ALA A 262 123.11 0.16 -67.92
C ALA A 262 124.57 0.49 -67.59
N GLN A 263 124.93 0.61 -66.32
CA GLN A 263 126.33 0.75 -65.88
C GLN A 263 127.14 -0.51 -66.15
N ALA A 264 126.62 -1.70 -65.82
CA ALA A 264 127.24 -2.98 -66.15
C ALA A 264 127.40 -3.15 -67.66
N GLU A 265 126.43 -2.76 -68.48
CA GLU A 265 126.52 -2.77 -69.96
C GLU A 265 127.55 -1.74 -70.47
N ARG A 266 127.70 -0.58 -69.82
CA ARG A 266 128.77 0.39 -70.11
C ARG A 266 130.15 -0.13 -69.69
N VAL A 267 130.23 -0.79 -68.55
CA VAL A 267 131.45 -1.42 -68.04
C VAL A 267 131.80 -2.64 -68.89
N GLU A 268 130.83 -3.43 -69.36
CA GLU A 268 131.01 -4.54 -70.29
C GLU A 268 131.47 -4.04 -71.66
N ARG A 269 130.88 -2.95 -72.18
CA ARG A 269 131.39 -2.25 -73.38
C ARG A 269 132.80 -1.67 -73.20
N ARG A 270 133.19 -1.30 -71.98
CA ARG A 270 134.56 -0.85 -71.64
C ARG A 270 135.52 -2.02 -71.40
N ALA A 271 135.07 -3.09 -70.77
CA ALA A 271 135.81 -4.32 -70.49
C ALA A 271 136.06 -5.12 -71.77
N GLN A 272 135.13 -5.09 -72.74
CA GLN A 272 135.38 -5.57 -74.10
C GLN A 272 136.47 -4.77 -74.84
N ARG A 273 136.88 -3.59 -74.35
CA ARG A 273 138.04 -2.81 -74.84
C ARG A 273 139.28 -2.89 -73.94
N THR A 274 139.20 -3.52 -72.78
CA THR A 274 140.28 -3.56 -71.77
C THR A 274 140.42 -4.96 -71.16
N ALA A 275 140.24 -5.99 -72.00
CA ALA A 275 140.58 -7.37 -71.70
C ALA A 275 141.89 -7.73 -72.40
N MET A 276 142.99 -7.08 -72.01
CA MET A 276 144.35 -7.59 -72.21
C MET A 276 145.20 -7.24 -70.99
N GLN A 277 145.70 -8.30 -70.37
CA GLN A 277 146.82 -8.44 -69.43
C GLN A 277 146.52 -8.48 -67.91
N PRO A 278 147.06 -9.51 -67.18
CA PRO A 278 146.80 -9.85 -65.78
C PRO A 278 148.01 -9.51 -64.84
N ASP A 279 148.00 -10.15 -63.65
CA ASP A 279 149.06 -10.32 -62.62
C ASP A 279 149.27 -9.20 -61.59
N GLU A 280 149.75 -9.44 -60.35
CA GLU A 280 149.80 -10.57 -59.40
C GLU A 280 150.32 -9.96 -58.06
N LEU A 281 149.81 -10.44 -56.93
CA LEU A 281 150.45 -10.74 -55.63
C LEU A 281 151.32 -9.75 -54.79
N SER A 282 151.28 -10.04 -53.46
CA SER A 282 152.32 -9.94 -52.41
C SER A 282 152.04 -8.91 -51.29
N SER A 283 151.69 -9.35 -50.05
CA SER A 283 152.52 -9.60 -48.83
C SER A 283 153.12 -8.31 -48.21
N ASP A 284 153.34 -8.09 -46.92
CA ASP A 284 153.41 -8.89 -45.69
C ASP A 284 153.51 -7.92 -44.46
N ALA A 285 153.37 -8.45 -43.23
CA ALA A 285 153.99 -8.00 -41.95
C ALA A 285 153.67 -6.60 -41.31
N GLN A 286 153.70 -6.32 -40.00
CA GLN A 286 153.68 -7.01 -38.69
C GLN A 286 153.80 -5.91 -37.57
N ARG A 287 153.43 -6.22 -36.30
CA ARG A 287 153.76 -5.56 -34.98
C ARG A 287 152.87 -4.36 -34.55
N SER A 288 152.53 -4.09 -33.28
CA SER A 288 153.22 -4.29 -31.98
C SER A 288 152.23 -4.20 -30.79
N ALA A 289 152.61 -4.70 -29.61
CA ALA A 289 151.86 -4.69 -28.34
C ALA A 289 152.33 -3.58 -27.36
N THR A 290 151.61 -3.45 -26.21
CA THR A 290 151.91 -2.75 -24.92
C THR A 290 151.14 -1.41 -24.74
N GLY A 291 150.38 -1.08 -23.69
CA GLY A 291 149.96 -1.68 -22.42
C GLY A 291 149.67 -0.56 -21.39
N LEU A 292 148.50 -0.49 -20.74
CA LEU A 292 148.24 0.30 -19.51
C LEU A 292 147.09 -0.32 -18.69
N GLY A 293 147.41 -0.84 -17.50
CA GLY A 293 146.51 -1.60 -16.65
C GLY A 293 145.70 -0.76 -15.64
N GLU A 294 144.56 -1.36 -15.26
CA GLU A 294 143.56 -0.99 -14.23
C GLU A 294 142.34 -0.19 -14.71
N GLU A 295 142.47 0.95 -15.41
CA GLU A 295 141.30 1.63 -16.00
C GLU A 295 140.69 0.81 -17.16
N GLU A 296 141.54 0.16 -17.96
CA GLU A 296 141.11 -0.66 -19.10
C GLU A 296 140.39 -1.95 -18.67
N ARG A 297 140.68 -2.48 -17.47
CA ARG A 297 139.93 -3.62 -16.90
C ARG A 297 138.55 -3.18 -16.41
N ALA A 298 138.45 -2.04 -15.75
CA ALA A 298 137.16 -1.51 -15.32
C ALA A 298 136.27 -1.17 -16.54
N ILE A 299 136.84 -0.49 -17.54
CA ILE A 299 136.16 -0.17 -18.80
C ILE A 299 135.75 -1.46 -19.54
N SER A 300 136.63 -2.47 -19.63
CA SER A 300 136.29 -3.75 -20.24
C SER A 300 135.19 -4.50 -19.49
N THR A 301 135.18 -4.48 -18.15
CA THR A 301 134.08 -5.06 -17.34
C THR A 301 132.76 -4.32 -17.52
N PHE A 302 132.78 -2.98 -17.63
CA PHE A 302 131.57 -2.19 -17.92
C PHE A 302 131.09 -2.42 -19.35
N GLU A 303 131.98 -2.50 -20.33
CA GLU A 303 131.64 -2.82 -21.73
C GLU A 303 131.07 -4.24 -21.88
N GLU A 304 131.58 -5.20 -21.12
CA GLU A 304 131.04 -6.56 -21.10
C GLU A 304 129.64 -6.59 -20.44
N ALA A 305 129.45 -5.86 -19.34
CA ALA A 305 128.14 -5.70 -18.71
C ALA A 305 127.12 -5.01 -19.64
N PHE A 306 127.52 -3.94 -20.34
CA PHE A 306 126.67 -3.26 -21.32
C PHE A 306 126.37 -4.13 -22.54
N ARG A 307 127.32 -4.97 -23.00
CA ARG A 307 127.06 -5.97 -24.05
C ARG A 307 125.99 -6.97 -23.62
N ARG A 308 126.12 -7.53 -22.41
CA ARG A 308 125.12 -8.45 -21.84
C ARG A 308 123.75 -7.80 -21.70
N ILE A 309 123.70 -6.53 -21.28
CA ILE A 309 122.44 -5.78 -21.19
C ILE A 309 121.84 -5.56 -22.59
N LYS A 310 122.64 -5.16 -23.58
CA LYS A 310 122.18 -5.00 -24.98
C LYS A 310 121.66 -6.31 -25.57
N GLU A 311 122.34 -7.43 -25.31
CA GLU A 311 121.90 -8.75 -25.74
C GLU A 311 120.60 -9.17 -25.05
N ALA A 312 120.46 -8.94 -23.74
CA ALA A 312 119.25 -9.28 -22.98
C ALA A 312 118.04 -8.39 -23.33
N THR A 313 118.30 -7.12 -23.70
CA THR A 313 117.26 -6.15 -24.08
C THR A 313 117.01 -6.11 -25.60
N GLY A 314 117.87 -6.74 -26.40
CA GLY A 314 117.75 -6.82 -27.87
C GLY A 314 118.00 -5.51 -28.63
N VAL A 315 118.68 -4.53 -28.02
CA VAL A 315 118.90 -3.19 -28.58
C VAL A 315 120.36 -2.95 -28.95
N THR A 316 120.58 -2.21 -30.04
CA THR A 316 121.91 -1.98 -30.63
C THR A 316 122.64 -0.77 -30.02
N ASP A 317 121.90 0.29 -29.66
CA ASP A 317 122.46 1.50 -29.05
C ASP A 317 122.24 1.57 -27.54
N THR A 318 123.23 2.10 -26.82
CA THR A 318 123.20 2.31 -25.37
C THR A 318 122.10 3.28 -24.92
N ARG A 319 121.73 4.26 -25.76
CA ARG A 319 120.66 5.22 -25.46
C ARG A 319 119.26 4.57 -25.55
N GLU A 320 119.07 3.68 -26.53
CA GLU A 320 117.82 2.92 -26.69
C GLU A 320 117.54 2.00 -25.51
N VAL A 321 118.60 1.43 -24.89
CA VAL A 321 118.48 0.65 -23.64
C VAL A 321 117.84 1.49 -22.54
N VAL A 322 118.26 2.75 -22.38
CA VAL A 322 117.74 3.65 -21.33
C VAL A 322 116.28 4.02 -21.60
N GLU A 323 115.93 4.38 -22.84
CA GLU A 323 114.55 4.71 -23.21
C GLU A 323 113.59 3.51 -23.06
N ARG A 324 114.04 2.31 -23.41
CA ARG A 324 113.28 1.07 -23.17
C ARG A 324 113.10 0.78 -21.69
N PHE A 325 114.11 1.03 -20.87
CA PHE A 325 114.01 0.84 -19.42
C PHE A 325 113.03 1.82 -18.77
N ILE A 326 113.05 3.09 -19.21
CA ILE A 326 112.11 4.12 -18.73
C ILE A 326 110.69 3.77 -19.16
N SER A 327 110.45 3.48 -20.45
CA SER A 327 109.11 3.12 -20.94
C SER A 327 108.59 1.81 -20.36
N GLN A 328 109.46 0.84 -20.07
CA GLN A 328 109.10 -0.38 -19.35
C GLN A 328 108.75 -0.11 -17.89
N GLY A 329 109.46 0.82 -17.23
CA GLY A 329 109.12 1.32 -15.89
C GLY A 329 107.76 2.00 -15.86
N ASP A 330 107.48 2.90 -16.81
CA ASP A 330 106.18 3.57 -16.94
C ASP A 330 105.05 2.55 -17.21
N THR A 331 105.30 1.56 -18.06
CA THR A 331 104.35 0.48 -18.35
C THR A 331 104.10 -0.39 -17.11
N GLN A 332 105.15 -0.71 -16.34
CA GLN A 332 105.01 -1.45 -15.08
C GLN A 332 104.18 -0.66 -14.08
N GLN A 333 104.45 0.63 -13.92
CA GLN A 333 103.71 1.49 -13.00
C GLN A 333 102.23 1.59 -13.40
N HIS A 334 101.94 1.76 -14.69
CA HIS A 334 100.57 1.76 -15.21
C HIS A 334 99.85 0.42 -14.95
N LEU A 335 100.52 -0.72 -15.17
CA LEU A 335 99.97 -2.04 -14.88
C LEU A 335 99.72 -2.26 -13.38
N GLU A 336 100.61 -1.75 -12.52
CA GLU A 336 100.42 -1.80 -11.07
C GLU A 336 99.23 -0.96 -10.62
N ASP A 337 99.02 0.21 -11.22
CA ASP A 337 97.88 1.06 -10.91
C ASP A 337 96.56 0.46 -11.43
N LEU A 338 96.55 -0.10 -12.64
CA LEU A 338 95.41 -0.85 -13.18
C LEU A 338 95.09 -2.08 -12.32
N LYS A 339 96.12 -2.76 -11.78
CA LYS A 339 95.94 -3.87 -10.84
C LYS A 339 95.29 -3.39 -9.53
N LYS A 340 95.74 -2.26 -8.97
CA LYS A 340 95.15 -1.68 -7.75
C LYS A 340 93.70 -1.27 -7.98
N GLU A 341 93.40 -0.65 -9.12
CA GLU A 341 92.04 -0.24 -9.49
C GLU A 341 91.12 -1.46 -9.67
N ASN A 342 91.57 -2.48 -10.40
CA ASN A 342 90.84 -3.75 -10.53
C ASN A 342 90.63 -4.46 -9.19
N GLN A 343 91.60 -4.39 -8.28
CA GLN A 343 91.42 -4.94 -6.93
C GLN A 343 90.37 -4.16 -6.13
N ARG A 344 90.32 -2.84 -6.25
CA ARG A 344 89.28 -2.01 -5.62
C ARG A 344 87.90 -2.29 -6.17
N THR A 345 87.74 -2.34 -7.49
CA THR A 345 86.45 -2.65 -8.12
C THR A 345 85.99 -4.06 -7.78
N LEU A 346 86.89 -5.03 -7.74
CA LEU A 346 86.56 -6.41 -7.33
C LEU A 346 86.10 -6.49 -5.87
N LEU A 347 86.68 -5.70 -4.96
CA LEU A 347 86.23 -5.61 -3.57
C LEU A 347 84.83 -4.97 -3.48
N GLN A 348 84.60 -3.85 -4.18
CA GLN A 348 83.29 -3.20 -4.22
C GLN A 348 82.20 -4.14 -4.76
N LEU A 349 82.47 -4.83 -5.87
CA LEU A 349 81.54 -5.79 -6.45
C LEU A 349 81.25 -6.98 -5.53
N LYS A 350 82.23 -7.41 -4.71
CA LYS A 350 82.01 -8.45 -3.70
C LYS A 350 81.10 -7.96 -2.58
N GLU A 351 81.32 -6.74 -2.08
CA GLU A 351 80.47 -6.13 -1.06
C GLU A 351 79.05 -5.94 -1.57
N ASP A 352 78.88 -5.46 -2.80
CA ASP A 352 77.57 -5.27 -3.43
C ASP A 352 76.85 -6.60 -3.65
N ARG A 353 77.57 -7.64 -4.10
CA ARG A 353 77.04 -9.01 -4.20
C ARG A 353 76.54 -9.50 -2.84
N ASP A 354 77.34 -9.33 -1.80
CA ASP A 354 76.99 -9.82 -0.46
C ASP A 354 75.78 -9.08 0.11
N ARG A 355 75.70 -7.76 -0.09
CA ARG A 355 74.52 -6.95 0.26
C ARG A 355 73.26 -7.37 -0.49
N LEU A 356 73.36 -7.59 -1.82
CA LEU A 356 72.23 -8.07 -2.61
C LEU A 356 71.78 -9.47 -2.16
N GLN A 357 72.73 -10.32 -1.80
CA GLN A 357 72.44 -11.68 -1.35
C GLN A 357 71.75 -11.70 0.02
N GLU A 358 72.15 -10.82 0.94
CA GLU A 358 71.45 -10.62 2.22
C GLU A 358 70.02 -10.09 1.99
N HIS A 359 69.85 -9.06 1.16
CA HIS A 359 68.53 -8.54 0.79
C HIS A 359 67.63 -9.60 0.16
N PHE A 360 68.19 -10.46 -0.70
CA PHE A 360 67.45 -11.56 -1.31
C PHE A 360 67.01 -12.59 -0.28
N GLN A 361 67.88 -12.97 0.67
CA GLN A 361 67.51 -13.88 1.75
C GLN A 361 66.41 -13.29 2.62
N ASP A 362 66.52 -12.02 3.00
CA ASP A 362 65.48 -11.31 3.75
C ASP A 362 64.14 -11.33 3.01
N ILE A 363 64.11 -11.02 1.72
CA ILE A 363 62.88 -11.05 0.93
C ILE A 363 62.33 -12.47 0.82
N LYS A 364 63.20 -13.46 0.59
CA LYS A 364 62.79 -14.87 0.45
C LYS A 364 62.14 -15.40 1.72
N TYR A 365 62.76 -15.17 2.88
CA TYR A 365 62.29 -15.73 4.15
C TYR A 365 61.23 -14.85 4.85
N SER A 366 61.27 -13.51 4.69
CA SER A 366 60.26 -12.61 5.26
C SER A 366 59.00 -12.49 4.39
N GLY A 367 59.12 -12.66 3.07
CA GLY A 367 57.98 -12.62 2.15
C GLY A 367 57.04 -13.80 2.35
N GLU A 368 57.60 -15.00 2.49
CA GLU A 368 56.82 -16.24 2.66
C GLU A 368 56.12 -16.31 4.03
N THR A 369 56.78 -15.85 5.09
CA THR A 369 56.17 -15.74 6.43
C THR A 369 55.07 -14.69 6.49
N LYS A 370 55.23 -13.53 5.82
CA LYS A 370 54.17 -12.51 5.73
C LYS A 370 52.98 -12.99 4.91
N LEU A 371 53.20 -13.69 3.80
CA LEU A 371 52.11 -14.28 3.02
C LEU A 371 51.36 -15.35 3.82
N SER A 372 52.07 -16.25 4.50
CA SER A 372 51.47 -17.29 5.33
C SER A 372 50.65 -16.69 6.49
N SER A 373 51.22 -15.71 7.20
CA SER A 373 50.50 -14.98 8.25
C SER A 373 49.27 -14.24 7.71
N GLY A 374 49.38 -13.61 6.54
CA GLY A 374 48.25 -12.92 5.90
C GLY A 374 47.14 -13.88 5.47
N GLN A 375 47.49 -15.04 4.91
CA GLN A 375 46.54 -16.09 4.57
C GLN A 375 45.82 -16.64 5.81
N GLN A 376 46.56 -16.88 6.90
CA GLN A 376 45.98 -17.36 8.15
C GLN A 376 45.01 -16.34 8.76
N MET A 377 45.38 -15.05 8.81
CA MET A 377 44.47 -13.98 9.23
C MET A 377 43.22 -13.90 8.36
N LEU A 378 43.35 -14.11 7.06
CA LEU A 378 42.23 -14.08 6.13
C LEU A 378 41.30 -15.29 6.30
N GLU A 379 41.84 -16.46 6.59
CA GLU A 379 41.06 -17.64 6.98
C GLU A 379 40.32 -17.43 8.30
N ASP A 380 40.96 -16.85 9.31
CA ASP A 380 40.33 -16.58 10.60
C ASP A 380 39.22 -15.53 10.47
N CYS A 381 39.45 -14.45 9.70
CA CYS A 381 38.40 -13.50 9.35
C CYS A 381 37.22 -14.16 8.62
N LYS A 382 37.48 -15.09 7.69
CA LYS A 382 36.43 -15.86 7.00
C LYS A 382 35.65 -16.75 7.98
N ARG A 383 36.33 -17.43 8.91
CA ARG A 383 35.69 -18.24 9.95
C ARG A 383 34.81 -17.38 10.86
N HIS A 384 35.31 -16.22 11.30
CA HIS A 384 34.53 -15.27 12.09
C HIS A 384 33.30 -14.77 11.34
N LEU A 385 33.45 -14.42 10.05
CA LEU A 385 32.33 -14.01 9.22
C LEU A 385 31.27 -15.13 9.09
N GLN A 386 31.68 -16.37 8.86
CA GLN A 386 30.77 -17.51 8.78
C GLN A 386 30.05 -17.77 10.12
N ALA A 387 30.76 -17.65 11.24
CA ALA A 387 30.16 -17.79 12.57
C ALA A 387 29.11 -16.71 12.86
N GLU A 388 29.40 -15.44 12.51
CA GLU A 388 28.46 -14.33 12.69
C GLU A 388 27.27 -14.43 11.72
N GLN A 389 27.49 -14.90 10.48
CA GLN A 389 26.40 -15.21 9.55
C GLN A 389 25.47 -16.29 10.11
N GLY A 390 26.03 -17.38 10.64
CA GLY A 390 25.25 -18.43 11.31
C GLY A 390 24.47 -17.91 12.52
N ARG A 391 25.08 -17.06 13.35
CA ARG A 391 24.38 -16.39 14.47
C ARG A 391 23.23 -15.51 13.99
N ARG A 392 23.45 -14.73 12.92
CA ARG A 392 22.42 -13.87 12.33
C ARG A 392 21.25 -14.69 11.80
N ASP A 393 21.54 -15.78 11.10
CA ASP A 393 20.51 -16.65 10.52
C ASP A 393 19.68 -17.34 11.61
N ALA A 394 20.33 -17.87 12.65
CA ALA A 394 19.64 -18.45 13.81
C ALA A 394 18.78 -17.41 14.57
N ALA A 395 19.29 -16.18 14.72
CA ALA A 395 18.52 -15.08 15.33
C ALA A 395 17.30 -14.69 14.47
N LYS A 396 17.46 -14.67 13.14
CA LYS A 396 16.37 -14.41 12.20
C LYS A 396 15.30 -15.50 12.24
N GLU A 397 15.69 -16.77 12.26
CA GLU A 397 14.75 -17.88 12.40
C GLU A 397 13.97 -17.81 13.72
N ARG A 398 14.65 -17.47 14.82
CA ARG A 398 14.00 -17.23 16.12
C ARG A 398 13.01 -16.06 16.06
N LEU A 399 13.39 -14.95 15.41
CA LEU A 399 12.51 -13.80 15.25
C LEU A 399 11.28 -14.14 14.39
N ASP A 400 11.48 -14.85 13.29
CA ASP A 400 10.39 -15.30 12.40
C ASP A 400 9.43 -16.24 13.15
N TRP A 401 9.96 -17.16 13.96
CA TRP A 401 9.15 -18.03 14.82
C TRP A 401 8.37 -17.21 15.87
N LEU A 402 9.02 -16.32 16.62
CA LEU A 402 8.37 -15.45 17.60
C LEU A 402 7.28 -14.59 16.97
N THR A 403 7.52 -14.04 15.79
CA THR A 403 6.56 -13.20 15.06
C THR A 403 5.32 -14.01 14.64
N ARG A 404 5.50 -15.24 14.14
CA ARG A 404 4.37 -16.13 13.81
C ARG A 404 3.56 -16.47 15.06
N THR A 405 4.24 -16.78 16.17
CA THR A 405 3.57 -17.07 17.45
C THR A 405 2.81 -15.85 17.96
N LEU A 406 3.42 -14.66 17.93
CA LEU A 406 2.79 -13.41 18.34
C LEU A 406 1.55 -13.10 17.49
N ASN A 407 1.63 -13.25 16.16
CA ASN A 407 0.48 -13.08 15.28
C ASN A 407 -0.64 -14.08 15.59
N THR A 408 -0.30 -15.33 15.90
CA THR A 408 -1.29 -16.35 16.29
C THR A 408 -1.97 -15.98 17.61
N VAL A 409 -1.19 -15.54 18.60
CA VAL A 409 -1.71 -15.08 19.89
C VAL A 409 -2.61 -13.87 19.67
N ARG A 410 -2.16 -12.86 18.93
CA ARG A 410 -2.93 -11.66 18.60
C ARG A 410 -4.28 -12.00 17.99
N ALA A 411 -4.32 -12.83 16.94
CA ALA A 411 -5.57 -13.26 16.32
C ALA A 411 -6.47 -14.01 17.31
N GLY A 412 -5.89 -14.81 18.21
CA GLY A 412 -6.61 -15.49 19.28
C GLY A 412 -7.23 -14.53 20.30
N VAL A 413 -6.51 -13.47 20.70
CA VAL A 413 -6.98 -12.44 21.63
C VAL A 413 -8.06 -11.57 20.97
N GLU A 414 -7.88 -11.17 19.72
CA GLU A 414 -8.89 -10.45 18.94
C GLU A 414 -10.20 -11.26 18.87
N HIS A 415 -10.12 -12.54 18.50
CA HIS A 415 -11.28 -13.42 18.45
C HIS A 415 -11.93 -13.68 19.83
N LEU A 416 -11.14 -13.75 20.90
CA LEU A 416 -11.65 -13.84 22.26
C LEU A 416 -12.43 -12.57 22.64
N SER A 417 -11.86 -11.40 22.36
CA SER A 417 -12.52 -10.12 22.62
C SER A 417 -13.82 -9.97 21.85
N ASP A 418 -13.84 -10.37 20.57
CA ASP A 418 -15.06 -10.37 19.74
C ASP A 418 -16.17 -11.23 20.36
N LYS A 419 -15.84 -12.41 20.91
CA LYS A 419 -16.82 -13.24 21.63
C LYS A 419 -17.34 -12.60 22.90
N LEU A 420 -16.49 -11.83 23.59
CA LEU A 420 -16.81 -11.16 24.84
C LEU A 420 -17.39 -9.74 24.60
N GLN A 421 -17.66 -9.31 23.37
CA GLN A 421 -18.16 -7.96 23.06
C GLN A 421 -19.49 -7.64 23.76
N HIS A 422 -20.30 -8.66 24.05
CA HIS A 422 -21.63 -8.50 24.64
C HIS A 422 -21.60 -8.29 26.16
N ILE A 423 -20.47 -8.59 26.81
CA ILE A 423 -20.26 -8.38 28.25
C ILE A 423 -19.75 -6.95 28.43
N LYS A 424 -20.62 -6.10 28.99
CA LYS A 424 -20.31 -4.69 29.23
C LYS A 424 -19.51 -4.55 30.52
N LEU A 425 -18.23 -4.18 30.39
CA LEU A 425 -17.48 -3.61 31.51
C LEU A 425 -18.06 -2.23 31.82
N GLY A 426 -18.26 -1.91 33.11
CA GLY A 426 -18.69 -0.57 33.53
C GLY A 426 -17.73 0.50 32.99
N GLU A 427 -18.25 1.70 32.72
CA GLU A 427 -17.58 2.84 32.05
C GLU A 427 -16.07 2.92 32.32
N GLY A 428 -15.30 2.24 31.48
CA GLY A 428 -13.84 2.28 31.43
C GLY A 428 -13.43 2.83 30.06
N PRO A 429 -12.27 3.50 29.97
CA PRO A 429 -11.85 4.18 28.76
C PRO A 429 -11.82 3.21 27.58
N GLU A 430 -12.53 3.55 26.50
CA GLU A 430 -12.39 2.86 25.22
C GLU A 430 -10.91 2.90 24.80
N PRO A 431 -10.33 1.78 24.34
CA PRO A 431 -8.92 1.72 24.02
C PRO A 431 -8.58 2.75 22.94
N GLN A 432 -7.83 3.78 23.33
CA GLN A 432 -7.39 4.88 22.45
C GLN A 432 -6.14 4.51 21.65
N LEU A 433 -5.63 3.29 21.81
CA LEU A 433 -4.41 2.83 21.17
C LEU A 433 -4.67 2.39 19.71
N PRO A 434 -3.73 2.65 18.79
CA PRO A 434 -3.85 2.22 17.41
C PRO A 434 -4.02 0.70 17.32
N PRO A 435 -4.93 0.18 16.47
CA PRO A 435 -5.13 -1.26 16.26
C PRO A 435 -3.88 -2.03 15.79
N GLY A 436 -2.82 -1.33 15.41
CA GLY A 436 -1.55 -1.92 14.97
C GLY A 436 -0.48 -2.06 16.05
N SER A 437 -0.68 -1.51 17.25
CA SER A 437 0.33 -1.52 18.32
C SER A 437 0.36 -2.86 19.07
N GLU A 438 1.53 -3.29 19.53
CA GLU A 438 1.65 -4.49 20.39
C GLU A 438 0.99 -4.26 21.76
N GLU A 439 0.99 -3.01 22.23
CA GLU A 439 0.34 -2.57 23.47
C GLU A 439 -1.19 -2.73 23.41
N TYR A 440 -1.80 -2.56 22.23
CA TYR A 440 -3.23 -2.80 22.02
C TYR A 440 -3.63 -4.25 22.31
N VAL A 441 -2.80 -5.23 21.95
CA VAL A 441 -3.10 -6.66 22.20
C VAL A 441 -3.07 -6.97 23.69
N VAL A 442 -2.14 -6.36 24.44
CA VAL A 442 -2.04 -6.52 25.90
C VAL A 442 -3.23 -5.88 26.60
N GLU A 443 -3.66 -4.71 26.17
CA GLU A 443 -4.86 -4.04 26.69
C GLU A 443 -6.12 -4.87 26.40
N LEU A 444 -6.25 -5.42 25.18
CA LEU A 444 -7.35 -6.28 24.80
C LEU A 444 -7.40 -7.57 25.61
N LEU A 445 -6.24 -8.14 25.95
CA LEU A 445 -6.11 -9.29 26.83
C LEU A 445 -6.58 -8.96 28.25
N SER A 446 -6.19 -7.80 28.79
CA SER A 446 -6.61 -7.35 30.13
C SER A 446 -8.13 -7.09 30.21
N GLN A 447 -8.70 -6.46 29.18
CA GLN A 447 -10.15 -6.29 29.08
C GLN A 447 -10.87 -7.64 28.97
N SER A 448 -10.32 -8.58 28.20
CA SER A 448 -10.87 -9.94 28.10
C SER A 448 -10.81 -10.68 29.43
N GLU A 449 -9.73 -10.54 30.20
CA GLU A 449 -9.60 -11.10 31.55
C GLU A 449 -10.68 -10.55 32.50
N GLN A 450 -10.87 -9.23 32.54
CA GLN A 450 -11.89 -8.61 33.39
C GLN A 450 -13.31 -9.07 33.02
N LYS A 451 -13.63 -9.18 31.72
CA LYS A 451 -14.92 -9.70 31.24
C LYS A 451 -15.11 -11.17 31.63
N LEU A 452 -14.07 -11.99 31.54
CA LEU A 452 -14.13 -13.40 31.93
C LEU A 452 -14.30 -13.57 33.44
N LEU A 453 -13.68 -12.71 34.27
CA LEU A 453 -13.89 -12.70 35.71
C LEU A 453 -15.34 -12.33 36.07
N LEU A 454 -15.91 -11.32 35.43
CA LEU A 454 -17.33 -10.98 35.61
C LEU A 454 -18.24 -12.15 35.20
N LEU A 455 -17.97 -12.79 34.06
CA LEU A 455 -18.71 -13.97 33.63
C LEU A 455 -18.58 -15.12 34.63
N GLN A 456 -17.39 -15.32 35.20
CA GLN A 456 -17.16 -16.34 36.21
C GLN A 456 -17.96 -16.07 37.49
N GLU A 457 -18.03 -14.82 37.97
CA GLU A 457 -18.86 -14.42 39.10
C GLU A 457 -20.36 -14.64 38.80
N GLU A 458 -20.83 -14.26 37.61
CA GLU A 458 -22.24 -14.44 37.20
C GLU A 458 -22.65 -15.91 37.08
N LEU A 459 -21.70 -16.79 36.77
CA LEU A 459 -21.92 -18.24 36.67
C LEU A 459 -21.68 -18.95 38.00
N GLN A 460 -21.07 -18.28 38.99
CA GLN A 460 -20.77 -18.87 40.28
C GLN A 460 -22.07 -19.17 41.05
N GLY A 461 -22.29 -20.46 41.36
CA GLY A 461 -23.49 -20.94 42.05
C GLY A 461 -24.65 -21.37 41.13
N LYS A 462 -24.49 -21.28 39.80
CA LYS A 462 -25.42 -21.87 38.83
C LYS A 462 -24.98 -23.29 38.47
N ASP A 463 -25.93 -24.22 38.35
CA ASP A 463 -25.64 -25.55 37.80
C ASP A 463 -25.52 -25.47 36.28
N LEU A 464 -24.28 -25.51 35.79
CA LEU A 464 -23.96 -25.41 34.37
C LEU A 464 -24.61 -26.55 33.56
N ALA A 465 -24.80 -27.73 34.14
CA ALA A 465 -25.44 -28.84 33.45
C ALA A 465 -26.95 -28.60 33.25
N ALA A 466 -27.61 -27.97 34.22
CA ALA A 466 -29.00 -27.56 34.11
C ALA A 466 -29.18 -26.43 33.08
N VAL A 467 -28.32 -25.40 33.11
CA VAL A 467 -28.36 -24.29 32.15
C VAL A 467 -28.08 -24.76 30.73
N MET A 468 -27.12 -25.67 30.53
CA MET A 468 -26.87 -26.26 29.21
C MET A 468 -28.08 -27.06 28.70
N LYS A 469 -28.79 -27.76 29.59
CA LYS A 469 -30.00 -28.50 29.25
C LYS A 469 -31.17 -27.57 28.89
N GLU A 470 -31.35 -26.46 29.62
CA GLU A 470 -32.32 -25.40 29.27
C GLU A 470 -31.98 -24.75 27.92
N MET A 471 -30.71 -24.63 27.56
CA MET A 471 -30.29 -24.14 26.24
C MET A 471 -30.59 -25.11 25.09
N GLU A 472 -30.78 -26.40 25.37
CA GLU A 472 -31.21 -27.43 24.40
C GLU A 472 -32.74 -27.48 24.23
N GLU A 473 -33.50 -26.82 25.12
CA GLU A 473 -34.96 -26.77 25.04
C GLU A 473 -35.43 -25.86 23.89
N GLU A 474 -36.43 -26.32 23.13
CA GLU A 474 -36.96 -25.62 21.96
C GLU A 474 -37.50 -24.22 22.29
N GLU A 475 -38.00 -24.02 23.52
CA GLU A 475 -38.48 -22.73 24.01
C GLU A 475 -37.36 -21.69 24.11
N PHE A 476 -36.15 -22.10 24.48
CA PHE A 476 -34.98 -21.23 24.51
C PHE A 476 -34.59 -20.80 23.09
N HIS A 477 -34.58 -21.75 22.14
CA HIS A 477 -34.31 -21.45 20.73
C HIS A 477 -35.36 -20.51 20.12
N ALA A 478 -36.65 -20.72 20.38
CA ALA A 478 -37.72 -19.83 19.94
C ALA A 478 -37.58 -18.41 20.53
N SER A 479 -37.18 -18.30 21.80
CA SER A 479 -36.95 -17.01 22.47
C SER A 479 -35.76 -16.23 21.89
N ILE A 480 -34.73 -16.94 21.41
CA ILE A 480 -33.56 -16.36 20.74
C ILE A 480 -33.91 -15.97 19.30
N GLU A 481 -34.68 -16.80 18.57
CA GLU A 481 -35.15 -16.48 17.22
C GLU A 481 -35.99 -15.20 17.20
N GLY A 482 -36.84 -14.97 18.21
CA GLY A 482 -37.61 -13.73 18.35
C GLY A 482 -36.78 -12.47 18.62
N LYS A 483 -35.51 -12.61 19.03
CA LYS A 483 -34.59 -11.49 19.32
C LYS A 483 -33.58 -11.23 18.21
N LEU A 484 -33.67 -11.93 17.07
CA LEU A 484 -32.75 -11.74 15.95
C LEU A 484 -33.04 -10.43 15.18
N PRO A 485 -32.00 -9.72 14.70
CA PRO A 485 -32.17 -8.53 13.86
C PRO A 485 -32.95 -8.84 12.56
N HIS A 486 -33.80 -7.93 12.11
CA HIS A 486 -34.64 -8.10 10.91
C HIS A 486 -33.88 -8.35 9.59
N CYS A 487 -32.57 -8.13 9.57
CA CYS A 487 -31.70 -8.42 8.42
C CYS A 487 -31.15 -9.85 8.39
N ASN A 488 -31.46 -10.69 9.38
CA ASN A 488 -30.94 -12.05 9.47
C ASN A 488 -31.76 -13.00 8.57
N THR A 489 -31.33 -13.20 7.33
CA THR A 489 -31.90 -14.18 6.38
C THR A 489 -31.33 -15.57 6.64
N ARG A 490 -31.71 -16.17 7.76
CA ARG A 490 -31.36 -17.58 8.03
C ARG A 490 -32.10 -18.49 7.06
N ILE A 491 -31.36 -19.26 6.27
CA ILE A 491 -31.92 -20.26 5.36
C ILE A 491 -32.55 -21.35 6.24
N LYS A 492 -33.87 -21.48 6.20
CA LYS A 492 -34.57 -22.63 6.80
C LYS A 492 -34.17 -23.87 6.01
N LEU A 493 -33.26 -24.66 6.56
CA LEU A 493 -33.03 -26.01 6.08
C LEU A 493 -34.29 -26.81 6.41
N PRO A 494 -34.79 -27.68 5.51
CA PRO A 494 -35.86 -28.60 5.85
C PRO A 494 -35.46 -29.34 7.12
N GLU A 495 -36.27 -29.21 8.17
CA GLU A 495 -36.13 -30.04 9.36
C GLU A 495 -36.11 -31.48 8.86
N ALA A 496 -35.02 -32.19 9.12
CA ALA A 496 -35.01 -33.63 8.94
C ALA A 496 -36.04 -34.16 9.94
N GLN A 497 -37.28 -34.34 9.47
CA GLN A 497 -38.32 -35.03 10.21
C GLN A 497 -37.67 -36.27 10.79
N ARG A 498 -37.64 -36.35 12.12
CA ARG A 498 -37.39 -37.63 12.77
C ARG A 498 -38.45 -38.56 12.22
N GLN A 499 -38.03 -39.55 11.43
CA GLN A 499 -38.90 -40.62 10.99
C GLN A 499 -39.49 -41.26 12.25
N ASP A 500 -40.77 -41.01 12.48
CA ASP A 500 -41.60 -41.78 13.39
C ASP A 500 -41.68 -43.19 12.79
N PRO A 501 -41.24 -44.24 13.51
CA PRO A 501 -41.19 -45.60 12.98
C PRO A 501 -42.57 -46.26 12.79
N TYR A 502 -43.68 -45.50 12.80
CA TYR A 502 -45.05 -46.04 12.74
C TYR A 502 -45.97 -45.47 11.66
N ASP A 503 -45.50 -44.57 10.79
CA ASP A 503 -46.29 -44.16 9.61
C ASP A 503 -45.80 -44.92 8.36
N GLU A 504 -46.21 -46.20 8.29
CA GLU A 504 -46.38 -46.89 7.01
C GLU A 504 -47.77 -46.56 6.46
N GLU A 505 -47.82 -46.31 5.15
CA GLU A 505 -49.01 -46.13 4.29
C GLU A 505 -49.55 -44.69 4.14
N GLU A 506 -48.97 -43.96 3.18
CA GLU A 506 -49.75 -43.50 2.02
C GLU A 506 -48.80 -43.09 0.88
N GLU A 507 -48.63 -44.03 -0.04
CA GLU A 507 -48.00 -43.83 -1.34
C GLU A 507 -48.96 -42.99 -2.22
N SER A 508 -48.80 -41.67 -2.17
CA SER A 508 -49.36 -40.78 -3.19
C SER A 508 -48.27 -40.41 -4.17
N GLY A 509 -48.28 -41.08 -5.32
CA GLY A 509 -47.48 -40.67 -6.46
C GLY A 509 -47.97 -39.32 -7.01
N ASP A 510 -47.03 -38.42 -7.27
CA ASP A 510 -47.02 -37.65 -8.51
C ASP A 510 -45.63 -37.05 -8.74
N ASP A 511 -45.00 -37.53 -9.81
CA ASP A 511 -44.18 -36.78 -10.78
C ASP A 511 -43.49 -35.48 -10.30
N GLU A 512 -42.43 -35.60 -9.50
CA GLU A 512 -41.37 -34.57 -9.45
C GLU A 512 -40.13 -35.12 -10.16
N GLY A 513 -39.85 -34.53 -11.33
CA GLY A 513 -38.86 -35.00 -12.28
C GLY A 513 -37.46 -35.22 -11.71
N ASP A 514 -36.76 -36.15 -12.36
CA ASP A 514 -35.36 -36.55 -12.22
C ASP A 514 -34.39 -35.44 -11.74
N ILE A 515 -34.43 -35.09 -10.45
CA ILE A 515 -33.34 -34.36 -9.79
C ILE A 515 -32.52 -35.41 -9.03
N ILE A 516 -31.45 -35.86 -9.67
CA ILE A 516 -30.48 -36.76 -9.05
C ILE A 516 -29.83 -36.03 -7.86
N THR A 517 -30.37 -36.27 -6.68
CA THR A 517 -29.84 -35.70 -5.43
C THR A 517 -28.38 -36.12 -5.23
N ARG A 518 -27.54 -35.22 -4.72
CA ARG A 518 -26.12 -35.48 -4.42
C ARG A 518 -25.89 -36.77 -3.62
N ALA A 519 -26.83 -37.17 -2.78
CA ALA A 519 -26.79 -38.43 -2.02
C ALA A 519 -26.88 -39.67 -2.94
N ILE A 520 -27.78 -39.66 -3.94
CA ILE A 520 -27.93 -40.74 -4.92
C ILE A 520 -26.67 -40.83 -5.79
N LEU A 521 -26.16 -39.69 -6.26
CA LEU A 521 -24.91 -39.61 -7.04
C LEU A 521 -23.71 -40.14 -6.25
N LYS A 522 -23.60 -39.79 -4.95
CA LYS A 522 -22.57 -40.34 -4.06
C LYS A 522 -22.73 -41.85 -3.87
N HIS A 523 -23.94 -42.33 -3.61
CA HIS A 523 -24.21 -43.76 -3.43
C HIS A 523 -23.86 -44.56 -4.70
N GLN A 524 -24.25 -44.04 -5.87
CA GLN A 524 -23.94 -44.66 -7.17
C GLN A 524 -22.43 -44.65 -7.45
N SER A 525 -21.72 -43.56 -7.11
CA SER A 525 -20.26 -43.48 -7.22
C SER A 525 -19.55 -44.45 -6.27
N GLN A 526 -20.07 -44.61 -5.04
CA GLN A 526 -19.53 -45.54 -4.06
C GLN A 526 -19.74 -46.99 -4.50
N LEU A 527 -20.90 -47.34 -5.07
CA LEU A 527 -21.15 -48.65 -5.67
C LEU A 527 -20.20 -48.96 -6.85
N ILE A 528 -19.85 -47.96 -7.66
CA ILE A 528 -18.87 -48.12 -8.75
C ILE A 528 -17.46 -48.33 -8.17
N ILE A 529 -17.10 -47.60 -7.11
CA ILE A 529 -15.82 -47.78 -6.42
C ILE A 529 -15.77 -49.16 -5.75
N ASP A 530 -16.82 -49.58 -5.04
CA ASP A 530 -16.87 -50.84 -4.31
C ASP A 530 -16.91 -52.05 -5.26
N SER A 531 -17.57 -51.93 -6.42
CA SER A 531 -17.55 -52.96 -7.46
C SER A 531 -16.19 -53.07 -8.14
N LYS A 532 -15.42 -51.98 -8.26
CA LYS A 532 -14.05 -51.99 -8.83
C LYS A 532 -12.94 -52.27 -7.80
N THR A 533 -13.17 -52.02 -6.51
CA THR A 533 -12.21 -52.25 -5.42
C THR A 533 -12.36 -53.61 -4.75
N LYS A 534 -13.41 -54.40 -5.07
CA LYS A 534 -13.45 -55.85 -4.81
C LYS A 534 -12.39 -56.59 -5.66
N ARG A 535 -11.11 -56.38 -5.34
CA ARG A 535 -10.05 -57.36 -5.59
C ARG A 535 -10.49 -58.64 -4.89
N LYS A 536 -10.78 -59.69 -5.67
CA LYS A 536 -10.92 -61.07 -5.18
C LYS A 536 -9.71 -61.39 -4.28
N THR A 537 -9.89 -61.30 -2.96
CA THR A 537 -8.93 -61.80 -1.99
C THR A 537 -8.93 -63.31 -2.11
N ARG A 538 -7.95 -63.79 -2.88
CA ARG A 538 -7.54 -65.17 -3.04
C ARG A 538 -7.57 -65.87 -1.68
N THR A 539 -8.52 -66.81 -1.53
CA THR A 539 -8.63 -67.71 -0.36
C THR A 539 -7.28 -68.35 -0.06
N LYS A 540 -6.64 -67.94 1.04
CA LYS A 540 -5.46 -68.63 1.58
C LYS A 540 -5.91 -69.96 2.17
N LYS A 541 -5.38 -71.06 1.62
CA LYS A 541 -5.45 -72.42 2.20
C LYS A 541 -5.06 -72.37 3.68
N LYS A 542 -5.95 -72.82 4.56
CA LYS A 542 -5.62 -73.19 5.95
C LYS A 542 -4.62 -74.36 5.89
N LYS A 543 -3.40 -74.14 6.41
CA LYS A 543 -2.52 -75.22 6.85
C LYS A 543 -3.11 -75.82 8.12
N GLY A 544 -3.12 -77.15 8.18
CA GLY A 544 -3.70 -77.92 9.26
C GLY A 544 -2.97 -77.78 10.60
N LYS A 545 -3.70 -78.17 11.63
CA LYS A 545 -3.18 -78.88 12.80
C LYS A 545 -4.14 -80.03 13.10
N LEU A 546 -3.52 -81.17 13.36
CA LEU A 546 -4.03 -82.52 13.67
C LEU A 546 -4.46 -83.33 12.45
#